data_AF-A0A1J3D7D0-F1
#
_entry.id   AF-A0A1J3D7D0-F1
#
_cell.length_a   1.000
_cell.length_b   1.000
_cell.length_c   1.000
_cell.angle_alpha   90.00
_cell.angle_beta   90.00
_cell.angle_gamma   90.00
#
_symmetry.space_group_name_H-M   'P 1'
#
loop_
_entity.id
_entity.type
_entity.pdbx_description
1 polymer ?
#
loop_
_entity_poly.entity_id
_entity_poly.type
_entity_poly.pdbx_seq_one_letter_code
_entity_poly.pdbx_strand_id
1 'polypeptide(L)'
;HHQTMVTHVDGLISRVPEYKKTWCTQGVQAAWRLGKWDLMDEYLGGADEEGLLFSSSDSNASFDRDVAKILQAMMKKDQYSVAERIAISKQALIAPLAAAGMDSYTRAYPFVVKLHLLRELEDFQALLNGDSYLEKSFSTSDPVFSKVVDNWENRLRFTQSSLWTREPLLAFRRLVFGASGLGAQVGNCWLQYAKLCRLAGHYETAHRAILEAQASGAPNVHMEKAKLLWITRRSDSAIVELQQSLLNMPEGVVDSTVISS
;
A
#
# COMPACT_ATOMS: atom_id res chain seq x y z
N HIS A 1 6.38 6.67 -6.63
CA HIS A 1 7.69 6.30 -7.24
C HIS A 1 7.73 4.89 -7.81
N HIS A 2 6.79 4.00 -7.49
CA HIS A 2 6.85 2.57 -7.84
C HIS A 2 6.81 2.30 -9.34
N GLN A 3 5.99 3.03 -10.10
CA GLN A 3 5.97 2.92 -11.56
C GLN A 3 7.32 3.28 -12.19
N THR A 4 7.98 4.30 -11.64
CA THR A 4 9.33 4.72 -12.05
C THR A 4 10.38 3.67 -11.63
N MET A 5 10.22 3.06 -10.45
CA MET A 5 11.10 1.96 -10.01
C MET A 5 11.05 0.78 -10.99
N VAL A 6 9.87 0.33 -11.40
CA VAL A 6 9.72 -0.74 -12.42
C VAL A 6 10.51 -0.40 -13.68
N THR A 7 10.29 0.79 -14.25
CA THR A 7 11.00 1.21 -15.47
C THR A 7 12.52 1.29 -15.30
N HIS A 8 12.99 1.68 -14.11
CA HIS A 8 14.42 1.71 -13.82
C HIS A 8 15.01 0.31 -13.64
N VAL A 9 14.30 -0.59 -12.95
CA VAL A 9 14.73 -1.97 -12.75
C VAL A 9 14.87 -2.67 -14.10
N ASP A 10 13.90 -2.55 -15.00
CA ASP A 10 13.98 -3.15 -16.34
C ASP A 10 15.17 -2.61 -17.14
N GLY A 11 15.37 -1.29 -17.10
CA GLY A 11 16.50 -0.64 -17.75
C GLY A 11 17.85 -1.08 -17.15
N LEU A 12 17.94 -1.26 -15.83
CA LEU A 12 19.15 -1.72 -15.15
C LEU A 12 19.45 -3.18 -15.41
N ILE A 13 18.44 -4.06 -15.46
CA ILE A 13 18.60 -5.47 -15.85
C ILE A 13 19.19 -5.57 -17.26
N SER A 14 18.72 -4.74 -18.19
CA SER A 14 19.24 -4.75 -19.58
C SER A 14 20.69 -4.24 -19.70
N ARG A 15 21.07 -3.25 -18.89
CA ARG A 15 22.38 -2.56 -18.98
C ARG A 15 23.46 -3.17 -18.11
N VAL A 16 23.09 -3.72 -16.95
CA VAL A 16 24.02 -4.25 -15.95
C VAL A 16 23.48 -5.59 -15.41
N PRO A 17 23.51 -6.65 -16.23
CA PRO A 17 22.90 -7.94 -15.91
C PRO A 17 23.58 -8.67 -14.74
N GLU A 18 24.83 -8.33 -14.43
CA GLU A 18 25.59 -8.91 -13.30
C GLU A 18 24.90 -8.72 -11.94
N TYR A 19 24.10 -7.65 -11.80
CA TYR A 19 23.34 -7.34 -10.59
C TYR A 19 21.83 -7.61 -10.74
N LYS A 20 21.42 -8.40 -11.74
CA LYS A 20 20.01 -8.76 -12.00
C LYS A 20 19.29 -9.18 -10.72
N LYS A 21 19.91 -10.03 -9.90
CA LYS A 21 19.36 -10.46 -8.61
C LYS A 21 19.00 -9.30 -7.68
N THR A 22 19.87 -8.30 -7.58
CA THR A 22 19.65 -7.11 -6.75
C THR A 22 18.50 -6.26 -7.31
N TRP A 23 18.51 -6.02 -8.62
CA TRP A 23 17.47 -5.23 -9.29
C TRP A 23 16.10 -5.89 -9.22
N CYS A 24 16.03 -7.19 -9.49
CA CYS A 24 14.81 -7.99 -9.33
C CYS A 24 14.30 -7.95 -7.89
N THR A 25 15.18 -8.11 -6.89
CA THR A 25 14.81 -8.01 -5.47
C THR A 25 14.17 -6.65 -5.13
N GLN A 26 14.67 -5.56 -5.72
CA GLN A 26 14.05 -4.24 -5.60
C GLN A 26 12.79 -4.10 -6.47
N GLY A 27 12.72 -4.71 -7.64
CA GLY A 27 11.54 -4.69 -8.50
C GLY A 27 10.31 -5.34 -7.85
N VAL A 28 10.51 -6.41 -7.08
CA VAL A 28 9.42 -7.14 -6.40
C VAL A 28 8.54 -6.21 -5.57
N GLN A 29 9.14 -5.32 -4.77
CA GLN A 29 8.37 -4.41 -3.91
C GLN A 29 7.47 -3.45 -4.70
N ALA A 30 7.90 -2.97 -5.88
CA ALA A 30 7.05 -2.14 -6.71
C ALA A 30 6.00 -2.96 -7.46
N ALA A 31 6.36 -4.15 -7.96
CA ALA A 31 5.46 -4.98 -8.76
C ALA A 31 4.21 -5.38 -7.96
N TRP A 32 4.37 -5.90 -6.73
CA TRP A 32 3.22 -6.31 -5.92
C TRP A 32 2.36 -5.11 -5.51
N ARG A 33 2.96 -3.97 -5.16
CA ARG A 33 2.22 -2.74 -4.78
C ARG A 33 1.43 -2.11 -5.93
N LEU A 34 1.87 -2.34 -7.17
CA LEU A 34 1.19 -1.89 -8.39
C LEU A 34 0.19 -2.93 -8.92
N GLY A 35 0.14 -4.13 -8.34
CA GLY A 35 -0.67 -5.24 -8.85
C GLY A 35 -0.22 -5.76 -10.21
N LYS A 36 1.06 -5.58 -10.58
CA LYS A 36 1.62 -6.11 -11.83
C LYS A 36 2.15 -7.51 -11.62
N TRP A 37 1.25 -8.49 -11.63
CA TRP A 37 1.54 -9.87 -11.24
C TRP A 37 2.54 -10.57 -12.17
N ASP A 38 2.46 -10.35 -13.49
CA ASP A 38 3.41 -10.94 -14.44
C ASP A 38 4.84 -10.47 -14.18
N LEU A 39 5.03 -9.16 -13.95
CA LEU A 39 6.32 -8.60 -13.57
C LEU A 39 6.78 -9.05 -12.19
N MET A 40 5.85 -9.24 -11.26
CA MET A 40 6.16 -9.78 -9.93
C MET A 40 6.75 -11.19 -10.05
N ASP A 41 6.17 -12.04 -10.89
CA ASP A 41 6.66 -13.41 -11.12
C ASP A 41 8.03 -13.41 -11.81
N GLU A 42 8.24 -12.55 -12.80
CA GLU A 42 9.54 -12.37 -13.45
C GLU A 42 10.63 -11.91 -12.45
N TYR A 43 10.33 -10.89 -11.64
CA TYR A 43 11.25 -10.40 -10.63
C TYR A 43 11.50 -11.42 -9.52
N LEU A 44 10.50 -12.22 -9.12
CA LEU A 44 10.72 -13.31 -8.17
C LEU A 44 11.67 -14.37 -8.74
N GLY A 45 11.49 -14.76 -10.02
CA GLY A 45 12.40 -15.67 -10.70
C GLY A 45 13.83 -15.14 -10.74
N GLY A 46 14.02 -13.90 -11.22
CA GLY A 46 15.34 -13.27 -11.27
C GLY A 46 15.98 -13.01 -9.89
N ALA A 47 15.19 -12.89 -8.82
CA ALA A 47 15.70 -12.75 -7.46
C ALA A 47 16.06 -14.10 -6.80
N ASP A 48 15.49 -15.21 -7.27
CA ASP A 48 15.80 -16.57 -6.84
C ASP A 48 17.03 -17.14 -7.58
N GLU A 49 17.42 -16.58 -8.73
CA GLU A 49 18.66 -16.91 -9.45
C GLU A 49 19.96 -16.66 -8.63
N GLU A 50 21.03 -17.40 -8.97
CA GLU A 50 22.37 -17.14 -8.47
C GLU A 50 22.94 -15.85 -9.12
N GLY A 51 23.54 -14.97 -8.32
CA GLY A 51 24.03 -13.69 -8.82
C GLY A 51 24.56 -12.77 -7.72
N LEU A 52 25.19 -11.65 -8.13
CA LEU A 52 25.81 -10.70 -7.22
C LEU A 52 24.75 -9.88 -6.46
N LEU A 53 24.97 -9.72 -5.16
CA LEU A 53 24.17 -8.87 -4.27
C LEU A 53 24.97 -7.61 -3.95
N PHE A 54 24.36 -6.43 -4.18
CA PHE A 54 24.96 -5.15 -3.79
C PHE A 54 24.94 -4.96 -2.25
N SER A 55 24.03 -5.66 -1.56
CA SER A 55 23.92 -5.68 -0.09
C SER A 55 23.24 -6.97 0.34
N SER A 56 23.84 -7.68 1.30
CA SER A 56 23.24 -8.84 1.98
C SER A 56 22.24 -8.44 3.09
N SER A 57 22.03 -7.14 3.31
CA SER A 57 21.45 -6.60 4.55
C SER A 57 20.08 -5.95 4.40
N ASP A 58 19.46 -5.94 3.20
CA ASP A 58 18.15 -5.28 3.04
C ASP A 58 17.00 -6.13 3.60
N SER A 59 16.86 -6.12 4.92
CA SER A 59 15.77 -6.76 5.68
C SER A 59 14.36 -6.32 5.24
N ASN A 60 14.25 -5.20 4.54
CA ASN A 60 12.99 -4.75 3.93
C ASN A 60 12.76 -5.47 2.59
N ALA A 61 13.78 -5.57 1.74
CA ALA A 61 13.65 -6.24 0.46
C ALA A 61 13.40 -7.75 0.61
N SER A 62 14.00 -8.40 1.62
CA SER A 62 13.67 -9.79 1.95
C SER A 62 12.20 -9.94 2.40
N PHE A 63 11.72 -9.03 3.24
CA PHE A 63 10.33 -9.05 3.69
C PHE A 63 9.34 -8.77 2.55
N ASP A 64 9.65 -7.83 1.65
CA ASP A 64 8.82 -7.57 0.47
C ASP A 64 8.76 -8.78 -0.48
N ARG A 65 9.86 -9.55 -0.60
CA ARG A 65 9.86 -10.82 -1.34
C ARG A 65 8.97 -11.86 -0.69
N ASP A 66 8.99 -11.98 0.63
CA ASP A 66 8.10 -12.87 1.36
C ASP A 66 6.63 -12.50 1.14
N VAL A 67 6.28 -11.21 1.24
CA VAL A 67 4.93 -10.72 0.96
C VAL A 67 4.49 -11.07 -0.46
N ALA A 68 5.37 -10.87 -1.46
CA ALA A 68 5.06 -11.24 -2.84
C ALA A 68 4.84 -12.75 -3.01
N LYS A 69 5.64 -13.61 -2.35
CA LYS A 69 5.45 -15.07 -2.36
C LYS A 69 4.13 -15.48 -1.69
N ILE A 70 3.73 -14.81 -0.60
CA ILE A 70 2.43 -15.02 0.06
C ILE A 70 1.28 -14.66 -0.89
N LEU A 71 1.33 -13.48 -1.52
CA LEU A 71 0.32 -13.04 -2.49
C LEU A 71 0.23 -14.00 -3.69
N GLN A 72 1.37 -14.46 -4.21
CA GLN A 72 1.42 -15.45 -5.29
C GLN A 72 0.74 -16.78 -4.88
N ALA A 73 0.98 -17.26 -3.65
CA ALA A 73 0.34 -18.47 -3.13
C ALA A 73 -1.17 -18.29 -2.94
N MET A 74 -1.62 -17.11 -2.48
CA MET A 74 -3.06 -16.76 -2.40
C MET A 74 -3.72 -16.77 -3.79
N MET A 75 -3.04 -16.28 -4.81
CA MET A 75 -3.54 -16.31 -6.20
C MET A 75 -3.66 -17.75 -6.73
N LYS A 76 -2.73 -18.64 -6.35
CA LYS A 76 -2.68 -20.06 -6.75
C LYS A 76 -3.59 -20.97 -5.92
N LYS A 77 -4.36 -20.43 -4.98
CA LYS A 77 -5.24 -21.17 -4.05
C LYS A 77 -4.50 -22.17 -3.15
N ASP A 78 -3.19 -21.99 -2.96
CA ASP A 78 -2.38 -22.87 -2.12
C ASP A 78 -2.43 -22.41 -0.66
N GLN A 79 -3.50 -22.80 0.04
CA GLN A 79 -3.70 -22.42 1.45
C GLN A 79 -2.54 -22.88 2.36
N TYR A 80 -1.95 -24.03 2.08
CA TYR A 80 -0.85 -24.57 2.87
C TYR A 80 0.39 -23.69 2.70
N SER A 81 0.76 -23.37 1.46
CA SER A 81 1.91 -22.49 1.21
C SER A 81 1.69 -21.08 1.76
N VAL A 82 0.46 -20.54 1.71
CA VAL A 82 0.15 -19.26 2.37
C VAL A 82 0.42 -19.33 3.87
N ALA A 83 -0.11 -20.34 4.56
CA ALA A 83 0.07 -20.49 6.01
C ALA A 83 1.54 -20.71 6.39
N GLU A 84 2.25 -21.56 5.65
CA GLU A 84 3.67 -21.84 5.83
C GLU A 84 4.52 -20.57 5.65
N ARG A 85 4.30 -19.82 4.56
CA ARG A 85 5.06 -18.60 4.26
C ARG A 85 4.82 -17.52 5.30
N ILE A 86 3.57 -17.31 5.73
CA ILE A 86 3.27 -16.38 6.82
C ILE A 86 3.99 -16.79 8.11
N ALA A 87 4.00 -18.08 8.45
CA ALA A 87 4.68 -18.58 9.64
C ALA A 87 6.21 -18.37 9.57
N ILE A 88 6.83 -18.67 8.42
CA ILE A 88 8.26 -18.44 8.18
C ILE A 88 8.59 -16.95 8.29
N SER A 89 7.81 -16.07 7.66
CA SER A 89 8.04 -14.63 7.73
C SER A 89 7.86 -14.07 9.14
N LYS A 90 6.90 -14.56 9.92
CA LYS A 90 6.78 -14.21 11.34
C LYS A 90 8.01 -14.66 12.12
N GLN A 91 8.46 -15.91 11.92
CA GLN A 91 9.63 -16.46 12.59
C GLN A 91 10.90 -15.65 12.29
N ALA A 92 11.09 -15.23 11.04
CA ALA A 92 12.22 -14.41 10.61
C ALA A 92 12.26 -13.03 11.30
N LEU A 93 11.11 -12.51 11.75
CA LEU A 93 11.02 -11.23 12.45
C LEU A 93 11.31 -11.35 13.96
N ILE A 94 11.24 -12.55 14.56
CA ILE A 94 11.36 -12.71 16.03
C ILE A 94 12.72 -12.25 16.55
N ALA A 95 13.82 -12.78 16.00
CA ALA A 95 15.17 -12.44 16.46
C ALA A 95 15.49 -10.94 16.31
N PRO A 96 15.30 -10.29 15.13
CA PRO A 96 15.60 -8.87 14.99
C PRO A 96 14.64 -7.97 15.79
N LEU A 97 13.37 -8.37 15.97
CA LEU A 97 12.44 -7.66 16.84
C LEU A 97 12.87 -7.71 18.30
N ALA A 98 13.26 -8.89 18.80
CA ALA A 98 13.73 -9.05 20.17
C ALA A 98 15.00 -8.23 20.43
N ALA A 99 15.97 -8.29 19.51
CA ALA A 99 17.21 -7.52 19.61
C ALA A 99 16.93 -6.00 19.58
N ALA A 100 16.10 -5.53 18.64
CA ALA A 100 15.75 -4.11 18.55
C ALA A 100 14.90 -3.62 19.74
N GLY A 101 14.06 -4.50 20.29
CA GLY A 101 13.20 -4.22 21.44
C GLY A 101 13.96 -4.11 22.76
N MET A 102 15.12 -4.78 22.89
CA MET A 102 16.03 -4.57 24.02
C MET A 102 16.63 -3.16 24.03
N ASP A 103 16.82 -2.55 22.85
CA ASP A 103 17.39 -1.21 22.71
C ASP A 103 16.32 -0.13 22.87
N SER A 104 15.26 -0.16 22.06
CA SER A 104 14.13 0.77 22.22
C SER A 104 12.89 0.37 21.41
N TYR A 105 11.73 0.84 21.84
CA TYR A 105 10.49 0.69 21.05
C TYR A 105 10.63 1.31 19.65
N THR A 106 11.30 2.46 19.53
CA THR A 106 11.52 3.13 18.24
C THR A 106 12.27 2.24 17.24
N ARG A 107 13.27 1.47 17.71
CA ARG A 107 14.01 0.51 16.87
C ARG A 107 13.19 -0.74 16.57
N ALA A 108 12.37 -1.20 17.50
CA ALA A 108 11.47 -2.33 17.30
C ALA A 108 10.30 -2.02 16.35
N TYR A 109 9.89 -0.75 16.26
CA TYR A 109 8.67 -0.33 15.60
C TYR A 109 8.53 -0.78 14.14
N PRO A 110 9.55 -0.70 13.27
CA PRO A 110 9.45 -1.20 11.90
C PRO A 110 9.07 -2.69 11.81
N PHE A 111 9.52 -3.52 12.75
CA PHE A 111 9.16 -4.94 12.79
C PHE A 111 7.72 -5.15 13.25
N VAL A 112 7.22 -4.33 14.18
CA VAL A 112 5.81 -4.32 14.58
C VAL A 112 4.90 -3.99 13.39
N VAL A 113 5.30 -3.03 12.55
CA VAL A 113 4.58 -2.68 11.31
C VAL A 113 4.56 -3.84 10.32
N LYS A 114 5.68 -4.55 10.14
CA LYS A 114 5.73 -5.78 9.31
C LYS A 114 4.77 -6.84 9.83
N LEU A 115 4.67 -7.03 11.15
CA LEU A 115 3.70 -7.94 11.76
C LEU A 115 2.24 -7.49 11.56
N HIS A 116 1.96 -6.19 11.54
CA HIS A 116 0.63 -5.70 11.19
C HIS A 116 0.23 -6.09 9.77
N LEU A 117 1.13 -5.97 8.80
CA LEU A 117 0.87 -6.40 7.41
C LEU A 117 0.63 -7.90 7.31
N LEU A 118 1.49 -8.72 7.93
CA LEU A 118 1.32 -10.18 7.97
C LEU A 118 -0.02 -10.56 8.57
N ARG A 119 -0.51 -9.80 9.55
CA ARG A 119 -1.82 -10.08 10.14
C ARG A 119 -2.98 -9.71 9.20
N GLU A 120 -2.90 -8.62 8.45
CA GLU A 120 -3.91 -8.30 7.43
C GLU A 120 -3.93 -9.35 6.31
N LEU A 121 -2.77 -9.90 5.94
CA LEU A 121 -2.67 -11.05 5.02
C LEU A 121 -3.37 -12.30 5.58
N GLU A 122 -3.22 -12.62 6.87
CA GLU A 122 -3.94 -13.74 7.51
C GLU A 122 -5.46 -13.53 7.53
N ASP A 123 -5.90 -12.32 7.94
CA ASP A 123 -7.32 -11.98 7.96
C ASP A 123 -7.92 -12.11 6.54
N PHE A 124 -7.16 -11.69 5.53
CA PHE A 124 -7.58 -11.80 4.14
C PHE A 124 -7.61 -13.25 3.64
N GLN A 125 -6.61 -14.07 3.98
CA GLN A 125 -6.63 -15.50 3.64
C GLN A 125 -7.86 -16.20 4.21
N ALA A 126 -8.25 -15.87 5.45
CA ALA A 126 -9.44 -16.43 6.08
C ALA A 126 -10.73 -16.04 5.32
N LEU A 127 -10.79 -14.82 4.78
CA LEU A 127 -11.90 -14.37 3.92
C LEU A 127 -11.92 -15.09 2.56
N LEU A 128 -10.76 -15.36 1.97
CA LEU A 128 -10.66 -16.08 0.71
C LEU A 128 -11.24 -17.49 0.81
N ASN A 129 -11.10 -18.17 1.95
CA ASN A 129 -11.68 -19.50 2.19
C ASN A 129 -11.34 -20.53 1.07
N GLY A 130 -10.16 -20.43 0.46
CA GLY A 130 -9.68 -21.33 -0.59
C GLY A 130 -9.93 -20.86 -2.02
N ASP A 131 -10.68 -19.77 -2.19
CA ASP A 131 -10.79 -19.11 -3.48
C ASP A 131 -9.52 -18.32 -3.81
N SER A 132 -9.33 -18.03 -5.10
CA SER A 132 -8.21 -17.18 -5.53
C SER A 132 -8.51 -15.73 -5.19
N TYR A 133 -7.47 -15.02 -4.77
CA TYR A 133 -7.50 -13.58 -4.60
C TYR A 133 -8.04 -12.82 -5.84
N LEU A 134 -7.79 -13.32 -7.05
CA LEU A 134 -8.25 -12.67 -8.28
C LEU A 134 -9.69 -13.02 -8.68
N GLU A 135 -10.25 -14.08 -8.10
CA GLU A 135 -11.58 -14.59 -8.47
C GLU A 135 -12.66 -14.18 -7.47
N LYS A 136 -12.30 -14.05 -6.18
CA LYS A 136 -13.26 -13.72 -5.12
C LYS A 136 -13.38 -12.20 -4.96
N SER A 137 -14.58 -11.70 -5.23
CA SER A 137 -14.95 -10.32 -4.94
C SER A 137 -15.70 -10.23 -3.60
N PHE A 138 -15.47 -9.14 -2.88
CA PHE A 138 -16.15 -8.83 -1.63
C PHE A 138 -17.04 -7.59 -1.77
N SER A 139 -18.16 -7.58 -1.06
CA SER A 139 -19.04 -6.41 -0.96
C SER A 139 -18.90 -5.75 0.40
N THR A 140 -19.06 -4.43 0.46
CA THR A 140 -19.19 -3.71 1.74
C THR A 140 -20.44 -4.09 2.53
N SER A 141 -21.45 -4.68 1.87
CA SER A 141 -22.64 -5.20 2.53
C SER A 141 -22.42 -6.55 3.21
N ASP A 142 -21.30 -7.24 2.94
CA ASP A 142 -20.96 -8.48 3.62
C ASP A 142 -20.51 -8.16 5.05
N PRO A 143 -21.24 -8.62 6.09
CA PRO A 143 -20.92 -8.32 7.48
C PRO A 143 -19.56 -8.88 7.92
N VAL A 144 -19.12 -10.01 7.35
CA VAL A 144 -17.83 -10.61 7.69
C VAL A 144 -16.70 -9.77 7.13
N PHE A 145 -16.79 -9.42 5.84
CA PHE A 145 -15.81 -8.54 5.19
C PHE A 145 -15.77 -7.15 5.84
N SER A 146 -16.93 -6.52 6.06
CA SER A 146 -17.03 -5.21 6.71
C SER A 146 -16.34 -5.21 8.08
N LYS A 147 -16.58 -6.24 8.91
CA LYS A 147 -15.94 -6.35 10.22
C LYS A 147 -14.42 -6.45 10.13
N VAL A 148 -13.89 -7.17 9.13
CA VAL A 148 -12.44 -7.26 8.90
C VAL A 148 -11.87 -5.90 8.49
N VAL A 149 -12.54 -5.20 7.58
CA VAL A 149 -12.15 -3.84 7.14
C VAL A 149 -12.17 -2.85 8.30
N ASP A 150 -13.19 -2.91 9.17
CA ASP A 150 -13.26 -2.07 10.38
C ASP A 150 -12.11 -2.36 11.35
N ASN A 151 -11.75 -3.64 11.52
CA ASN A 151 -10.59 -4.02 12.34
C ASN A 151 -9.29 -3.49 11.74
N TRP A 152 -9.14 -3.50 10.42
CA TRP A 152 -8.00 -2.92 9.73
C TRP A 152 -7.95 -1.40 9.94
N GLU A 153 -9.07 -0.69 9.82
CA GLU A 153 -9.12 0.75 10.08
C GLU A 153 -8.76 1.08 11.54
N ASN A 154 -9.33 0.35 12.50
CA ASN A 154 -8.98 0.49 13.92
C ASN A 154 -7.48 0.25 14.17
N ARG A 155 -6.90 -0.79 13.57
CA ARG A 155 -5.46 -1.07 13.63
C ARG A 155 -4.64 0.08 13.07
N LEU A 156 -5.02 0.63 11.91
CA LEU A 156 -4.31 1.73 11.27
C LEU A 156 -4.28 2.98 12.16
N ARG A 157 -5.36 3.26 12.91
CA ARG A 157 -5.43 4.38 13.87
C ARG A 157 -4.37 4.29 14.98
N PHE A 158 -4.00 3.09 15.41
CA PHE A 158 -2.94 2.87 16.41
C PHE A 158 -1.52 2.91 15.83
N THR A 159 -1.36 2.88 14.51
CA THR A 159 -0.05 3.03 13.87
C THR A 159 0.36 4.50 13.77
N GLN A 160 1.67 4.78 13.83
CA GLN A 160 2.24 6.09 13.59
C GLN A 160 1.82 6.59 12.21
N SER A 161 1.34 7.83 12.15
CA SER A 161 0.92 8.49 10.90
C SER A 161 2.13 8.95 10.08
N SER A 162 3.03 8.02 9.76
CA SER A 162 4.20 8.25 8.90
C SER A 162 4.03 7.53 7.56
N LEU A 163 4.66 8.09 6.52
CA LEU A 163 4.66 7.49 5.19
C LEU A 163 5.22 6.06 5.22
N TRP A 164 6.41 5.89 5.81
CA TRP A 164 7.09 4.60 5.89
C TRP A 164 6.31 3.52 6.64
N THR A 165 5.54 3.93 7.65
CA THR A 165 4.72 3.03 8.46
C THR A 165 3.46 2.57 7.73
N ARG A 166 2.72 3.50 7.12
CA ARG A 166 1.37 3.21 6.60
C ARG A 166 1.35 2.86 5.12
N GLU A 167 2.39 3.20 4.35
CA GLU A 167 2.48 2.87 2.92
C GLU A 167 2.22 1.40 2.61
N PRO A 168 2.90 0.41 3.23
CA PRO A 168 2.72 -1.00 2.87
C PRO A 168 1.32 -1.51 3.22
N LEU A 169 0.74 -1.05 4.34
CA LEU A 169 -0.62 -1.40 4.75
C LEU A 169 -1.64 -0.85 3.75
N LEU A 170 -1.53 0.44 3.40
CA LEU A 170 -2.41 1.06 2.42
C LEU A 170 -2.24 0.43 1.03
N ALA A 171 -1.02 0.02 0.65
CA ALA A 171 -0.78 -0.67 -0.61
C ALA A 171 -1.48 -2.03 -0.65
N PHE A 172 -1.34 -2.84 0.40
CA PHE A 172 -2.03 -4.12 0.50
C PHE A 172 -3.56 -3.96 0.44
N ARG A 173 -4.12 -3.00 1.18
CA ARG A 173 -5.57 -2.75 1.16
C ARG A 173 -6.07 -2.32 -0.21
N ARG A 174 -5.31 -1.50 -0.96
CA ARG A 174 -5.66 -1.15 -2.34
C ARG A 174 -5.77 -2.38 -3.24
N LEU A 175 -4.90 -3.36 -3.06
CA LEU A 175 -4.97 -4.63 -3.79
C LEU A 175 -6.28 -5.34 -3.42
N VAL A 176 -6.56 -5.54 -2.13
CA VAL A 176 -7.78 -6.22 -1.66
C VAL A 176 -9.05 -5.56 -2.20
N PHE A 177 -9.16 -4.23 -2.08
CA PHE A 177 -10.31 -3.48 -2.57
C PHE A 177 -10.39 -3.45 -4.10
N GLY A 178 -9.25 -3.35 -4.79
CA GLY A 178 -9.19 -3.35 -6.25
C GLY A 178 -9.70 -4.65 -6.85
N ALA A 179 -9.28 -5.80 -6.31
CA ALA A 179 -9.78 -7.11 -6.74
C ALA A 179 -11.29 -7.29 -6.50
N SER A 180 -11.83 -6.57 -5.52
CA SER A 180 -13.27 -6.58 -5.19
C SER A 180 -14.09 -5.55 -5.96
N GLY A 181 -13.49 -4.75 -6.84
CA GLY A 181 -14.18 -3.66 -7.55
C GLY A 181 -14.61 -2.49 -6.64
N LEU A 182 -14.05 -2.40 -5.44
CA LEU A 182 -14.38 -1.40 -4.41
C LEU A 182 -13.60 -0.09 -4.64
N GLY A 183 -13.91 0.58 -5.76
CA GLY A 183 -13.19 1.78 -6.23
C GLY A 183 -13.11 2.90 -5.19
N ALA A 184 -14.20 3.22 -4.49
CA ALA A 184 -14.22 4.27 -3.47
C ALA A 184 -13.22 3.97 -2.32
N GLN A 185 -13.09 2.72 -1.92
CA GLN A 185 -12.18 2.26 -0.87
C GLN A 185 -10.73 2.28 -1.34
N VAL A 186 -10.46 1.88 -2.60
CA VAL A 186 -9.15 2.08 -3.25
C VAL A 186 -8.78 3.55 -3.24
N GLY A 187 -9.71 4.40 -3.65
CA GLY A 187 -9.57 5.84 -3.68
C GLY A 187 -9.27 6.45 -2.31
N ASN A 188 -9.98 6.02 -1.26
CA ASN A 188 -9.72 6.43 0.11
C ASN A 188 -8.30 6.06 0.57
N CYS A 189 -7.81 4.86 0.23
CA CYS A 189 -6.43 4.45 0.52
C CYS A 189 -5.41 5.34 -0.20
N TRP A 190 -5.70 5.73 -1.45
CA TRP A 190 -4.86 6.68 -2.20
C TRP A 190 -4.87 8.07 -1.57
N LEU A 191 -6.01 8.58 -1.07
CA LEU A 191 -6.07 9.86 -0.37
C LEU A 191 -5.26 9.85 0.93
N GLN A 192 -5.36 8.76 1.72
CA GLN A 192 -4.52 8.60 2.91
C GLN A 192 -3.03 8.59 2.55
N TYR A 193 -2.66 7.88 1.48
CA TYR A 193 -1.29 7.86 0.99
C TYR A 193 -0.83 9.25 0.49
N ALA A 194 -1.66 9.96 -0.27
CA ALA A 194 -1.39 11.30 -0.75
C ALA A 194 -1.12 12.27 0.40
N LYS A 195 -1.95 12.22 1.46
CA LYS A 195 -1.76 13.00 2.68
C LYS A 195 -0.41 12.72 3.33
N LEU A 196 -0.03 11.45 3.47
CA LEU A 196 1.26 11.07 4.04
C LEU A 196 2.43 11.56 3.19
N CYS A 197 2.34 11.44 1.86
CA CYS A 197 3.34 11.97 0.95
C CYS A 197 3.48 13.49 1.04
N ARG A 198 2.34 14.21 1.10
CA ARG A 198 2.34 15.67 1.26
C ARG A 198 2.98 16.09 2.57
N LEU A 199 2.65 15.43 3.68
CA LEU A 199 3.25 15.70 4.99
C LEU A 199 4.74 15.36 5.06
N ALA A 200 5.20 14.38 4.26
CA ALA A 200 6.61 14.04 4.11
C ALA A 200 7.36 14.95 3.11
N GLY A 201 6.69 15.93 2.47
CA GLY A 201 7.29 16.83 1.48
C GLY A 201 7.44 16.25 0.07
N HIS A 202 6.91 15.06 -0.19
CA HIS A 202 6.95 14.41 -1.50
C HIS A 202 5.76 14.84 -2.37
N TYR A 203 5.72 16.11 -2.75
CA TYR A 203 4.58 16.73 -3.41
C TYR A 203 4.21 16.10 -4.77
N GLU A 204 5.19 15.73 -5.59
CA GLU A 204 4.93 15.07 -6.88
C GLU A 204 4.25 13.71 -6.70
N THR A 205 4.70 12.94 -5.71
CA THR A 205 4.07 11.64 -5.40
C THR A 205 2.70 11.82 -4.76
N ALA A 206 2.51 12.85 -3.93
CA ALA A 206 1.21 13.23 -3.41
C ALA A 206 0.24 13.60 -4.55
N HIS A 207 0.69 14.37 -5.54
CA HIS A 207 -0.12 14.74 -6.69
C HIS A 207 -0.56 13.52 -7.50
N ARG A 208 0.37 12.60 -7.81
CA ARG A 208 0.04 11.35 -8.51
C ARG A 208 -0.98 10.51 -7.73
N ALA A 209 -0.80 10.38 -6.41
CA ALA A 209 -1.75 9.65 -5.56
C ALA A 209 -3.15 10.29 -5.55
N ILE A 210 -3.25 11.61 -5.65
CA ILE A 210 -4.54 12.32 -5.79
C ILE A 210 -5.20 11.99 -7.14
N LEU A 211 -4.43 11.91 -8.22
CA LEU A 211 -4.96 11.51 -9.54
C LEU A 211 -5.48 10.07 -9.52
N GLU A 212 -4.76 9.14 -8.88
CA GLU A 212 -5.22 7.76 -8.71
C GLU A 212 -6.49 7.68 -7.85
N ALA A 213 -6.59 8.49 -6.80
CA ALA A 213 -7.80 8.59 -5.98
C ALA A 213 -8.99 9.12 -6.80
N GLN A 214 -8.75 10.13 -7.65
CA GLN A 214 -9.78 10.69 -8.54
C GLN A 214 -10.27 9.65 -9.55
N ALA A 215 -9.34 8.93 -10.20
CA ALA A 215 -9.66 7.87 -11.15
C ALA A 215 -10.45 6.72 -10.49
N SER A 216 -10.22 6.47 -9.20
CA SER A 216 -10.93 5.46 -8.41
C SER A 216 -12.29 5.96 -7.87
N GLY A 217 -12.66 7.23 -8.12
CA GLY A 217 -13.92 7.81 -7.65
C GLY A 217 -13.97 8.09 -6.14
N ALA A 218 -12.83 8.38 -5.51
CA ALA A 218 -12.80 8.68 -4.08
C ALA A 218 -13.63 9.94 -3.74
N PRO A 219 -14.39 9.94 -2.63
CA PRO A 219 -14.97 11.18 -2.12
C PRO A 219 -13.87 12.12 -1.61
N ASN A 220 -14.09 13.43 -1.66
CA ASN A 220 -13.21 14.46 -1.07
C ASN A 220 -11.80 14.60 -1.70
N VAL A 221 -11.59 14.15 -2.94
CA VAL A 221 -10.32 14.36 -3.67
C VAL A 221 -9.95 15.85 -3.75
N HIS A 222 -10.94 16.70 -4.01
CA HIS A 222 -10.79 18.16 -4.10
C HIS A 222 -10.14 18.76 -2.84
N MET A 223 -10.47 18.23 -1.66
CA MET A 223 -9.93 18.71 -0.39
C MET A 223 -8.42 18.44 -0.28
N GLU A 224 -7.96 17.24 -0.62
CA GLU A 224 -6.53 16.93 -0.56
C GLU A 224 -5.75 17.62 -1.69
N LYS A 225 -6.38 17.79 -2.86
CA LYS A 225 -5.83 18.59 -3.97
C LYS A 225 -5.64 20.05 -3.59
N ALA A 226 -6.64 20.68 -2.98
CA ALA A 226 -6.54 22.05 -2.49
C ALA A 226 -5.43 22.20 -1.43
N LYS A 227 -5.33 21.26 -0.47
CA LYS A 227 -4.24 21.26 0.52
C LYS A 227 -2.84 21.14 -0.11
N LEU A 228 -2.71 20.35 -1.19
CA LEU A 228 -1.46 20.24 -1.94
C LEU A 228 -1.12 21.52 -2.70
N LEU A 229 -2.11 22.14 -3.36
CA LEU A 229 -1.93 23.43 -4.05
C LEU A 229 -1.53 24.53 -3.06
N TRP A 230 -2.16 24.56 -1.89
CA TRP A 230 -1.86 25.53 -0.84
C TRP A 230 -0.40 25.42 -0.36
N ILE A 231 0.06 24.22 0.01
CA ILE A 231 1.43 24.03 0.51
C ILE A 231 2.49 24.28 -0.57
N THR A 232 2.14 24.12 -1.86
CA THR A 232 3.02 24.42 -3.00
C THR A 232 2.95 25.87 -3.49
N ARG A 233 2.37 26.77 -2.68
CA ARG A 233 2.24 28.23 -2.94
C ARG A 233 1.38 28.59 -4.15
N ARG A 234 0.40 27.74 -4.50
CA ARG A 234 -0.61 28.01 -5.53
C ARG A 234 -1.97 28.27 -4.87
N SER A 235 -2.02 29.29 -4.01
CA SER A 235 -3.22 29.62 -3.20
C SER A 235 -4.44 29.92 -4.05
N ASP A 236 -4.27 30.65 -5.15
CA ASP A 236 -5.38 31.02 -6.03
C ASP A 236 -6.03 29.78 -6.65
N SER A 237 -5.21 28.85 -7.14
CA SER A 237 -5.69 27.56 -7.66
C SER A 237 -6.35 26.71 -6.58
N ALA A 238 -5.85 26.75 -5.34
CA ALA A 238 -6.45 26.03 -4.23
C ALA A 238 -7.86 26.57 -3.89
N ILE A 239 -8.04 27.89 -3.91
CA ILE A 239 -9.33 28.54 -3.68
C ILE A 239 -10.31 28.17 -4.80
N VAL A 240 -9.87 28.26 -6.06
CA VAL A 240 -10.70 27.89 -7.22
C VAL A 240 -11.15 26.42 -7.14
N GLU A 241 -10.25 25.50 -6.77
CA GLU A 241 -10.59 24.08 -6.59
C GLU A 241 -11.70 23.88 -5.55
N LEU A 242 -11.62 24.57 -4.41
CA LEU A 242 -12.63 24.48 -3.36
C LEU A 242 -13.95 25.14 -3.77
N GLN A 243 -13.91 26.29 -4.44
CA GLN A 243 -15.11 26.96 -4.96
C GLN A 243 -15.84 26.09 -5.98
N GLN A 244 -15.11 25.49 -6.92
CA GLN A 244 -15.68 24.55 -7.89
C GLN A 244 -16.31 23.34 -7.20
N SER A 245 -15.64 22.79 -6.18
CA SER A 245 -16.20 21.68 -5.41
C SER A 245 -17.49 22.07 -4.70
N LEU A 246 -17.59 23.28 -4.13
CA LEU A 246 -18.80 23.75 -3.44
C LEU A 246 -19.97 23.94 -4.40
N LEU A 247 -19.72 24.47 -5.60
CA LEU A 247 -20.76 24.63 -6.64
C LEU A 247 -21.34 23.30 -7.12
N ASN A 248 -20.54 22.23 -7.08
CA ASN A 248 -20.95 20.90 -7.51
C ASN A 248 -21.59 20.06 -6.39
N MET A 249 -21.67 20.57 -5.16
CA MET A 249 -22.34 19.88 -4.06
C MET A 249 -23.86 20.05 -4.19
N PRO A 250 -24.66 18.97 -4.03
CA PRO A 250 -26.11 19.08 -4.04
C PRO A 250 -26.59 20.01 -2.91
N GLU A 251 -27.57 20.86 -3.22
CA GLU A 251 -28.05 22.01 -2.41
C GLU A 251 -28.56 21.67 -0.98
N GLY A 252 -28.54 20.40 -0.56
CA GLY A 252 -29.02 19.95 0.74
C GLY A 252 -27.96 19.71 1.83
N VAL A 253 -26.67 19.97 1.57
CA VAL A 253 -25.57 19.72 2.56
C VAL A 253 -25.10 20.99 3.25
N VAL A 254 -25.45 22.16 2.74
CA VAL A 254 -25.18 23.44 3.40
C VAL A 254 -26.46 23.87 4.10
N ASP A 255 -26.64 23.43 5.34
CA ASP A 255 -27.65 24.03 6.21
C ASP A 255 -27.45 25.55 6.18
N SER A 256 -28.52 26.25 5.81
CA SER A 256 -28.63 27.71 5.74
C SER A 256 -28.47 28.42 7.09
N THR A 257 -28.08 27.69 8.15
CA THR A 257 -27.90 28.18 9.51
C THR A 257 -26.50 28.73 9.79
N VAL A 258 -25.51 28.51 8.92
CA VAL A 258 -24.13 28.99 9.15
C VAL A 258 -23.88 30.41 8.63
N ILE A 259 -24.84 31.01 7.90
CA ILE A 259 -24.72 32.39 7.39
C ILE A 259 -25.32 33.43 8.37
N SER A 260 -25.96 32.99 9.46
CA SER A 260 -26.51 33.87 10.49
C SER A 260 -26.03 33.51 11.90
N SER A 261 -24.78 33.82 12.22
CA SER A 261 -24.28 34.02 13.60
C SER A 261 -22.99 34.82 13.59
#